data_AF-A0A822Z2D0-F1
#
_entry.id   AF-A0A822Z2D0-F1
#
_cell.length_a   1.000
_cell.length_b   1.000
_cell.length_c   1.000
_cell.angle_alpha   90.00
_cell.angle_beta   90.00
_cell.angle_gamma   90.00
#
_symmetry.space_group_name_H-M   'P 1'
#
loop_
_entity.id
_entity.type
_entity.pdbx_description
1 polymer ?
#
loop_
_entity_poly.entity_id
_entity_poly.type
_entity_poly.pdbx_seq_one_letter_code
_entity_poly.pdbx_strand_id
1 'polypeptide(L)'
;MHHLTEEISALQYYSRTDLSVTNSGVEHLGGDMFEYVPKADAIFMKCILHDWNDKDCLKLLKNCWKALPNLGMVIAVESILLILSLKSYGNMIWSCYHNALEEKKEHTNSSKP
;
A
#
# COMPACT_ATOMS: atom_id res chain seq x y z
N MET A 1 6.67 23.90 4.33
CA MET A 1 6.86 22.52 3.84
C MET A 1 6.90 21.47 4.96
N HIS A 2 7.13 21.85 6.23
CA HIS A 2 6.93 21.00 7.43
C HIS A 2 5.51 21.13 8.05
N HIS A 3 4.62 21.92 7.45
CA HIS A 3 3.31 22.27 8.02
C HIS A 3 2.12 21.79 7.17
N LEU A 4 2.38 21.01 6.11
CA LEU A 4 1.37 20.45 5.23
C LEU A 4 1.22 18.92 5.38
N THR A 5 2.03 18.32 6.26
CA THR A 5 2.02 16.87 6.55
C THR A 5 0.95 16.45 7.56
N GLU A 6 0.20 17.39 8.14
CA GLU A 6 -0.70 17.07 9.27
C GLU A 6 -2.21 17.09 8.98
N GLU A 7 -2.70 17.41 7.77
CA GLU A 7 -4.17 17.55 7.59
C GLU A 7 -4.86 16.90 6.37
N ILE A 8 -4.21 16.42 5.30
CA ILE A 8 -4.93 16.38 4.01
C ILE A 8 -5.14 15.05 3.24
N SER A 9 -4.26 14.04 3.17
CA SER A 9 -4.52 12.95 2.18
C SER A 9 -5.49 11.84 2.65
N ALA A 10 -5.38 11.32 3.89
CA ALA A 10 -6.24 10.20 4.33
C ALA A 10 -7.52 10.64 5.06
N LEU A 11 -7.53 11.84 5.67
CA LEU A 11 -8.66 12.34 6.47
C LEU A 11 -9.68 13.15 5.66
N GLN A 12 -9.32 13.80 4.54
CA GLN A 12 -10.28 14.65 3.83
C GLN A 12 -11.42 13.91 3.13
N TYR A 13 -11.33 12.59 2.90
CA TYR A 13 -12.49 11.82 2.41
C TYR A 13 -13.46 11.43 3.54
N TYR A 14 -12.99 11.33 4.79
CA TYR A 14 -13.80 10.90 5.93
C TYR A 14 -14.23 12.03 6.89
N SER A 15 -13.62 13.22 6.82
CA SER A 15 -13.87 14.31 7.77
C SER A 15 -14.95 15.32 7.35
N ARG A 16 -15.93 14.93 6.52
CA ARG A 16 -17.16 15.75 6.34
C ARG A 16 -18.32 15.34 7.23
N THR A 17 -18.05 14.72 8.37
CA THR A 17 -18.87 14.86 9.58
C THR A 17 -17.99 14.62 10.80
N ASP A 18 -17.56 15.70 11.42
CA ASP A 18 -17.34 15.76 12.86
C ASP A 18 -18.71 15.58 13.52
N LEU A 19 -19.10 14.33 13.73
CA LEU A 19 -20.15 13.91 14.65
C LEU A 19 -19.81 12.48 15.01
N SER A 20 -19.84 12.18 16.29
CA SER A 20 -19.64 10.87 16.92
C SER A 20 -20.67 9.82 16.47
N VAL A 21 -20.76 9.56 15.18
CA VAL A 21 -21.52 8.46 14.62
C VAL A 21 -20.60 7.26 14.70
N THR A 22 -20.79 6.47 15.75
CA THR A 22 -20.38 5.06 15.74
C THR A 22 -21.18 4.37 14.63
N ASN A 23 -20.78 4.56 13.37
CA ASN A 23 -21.22 3.71 12.29
C ASN A 23 -20.64 2.34 12.62
N SER A 24 -21.50 1.41 13.04
CA SER A 24 -21.12 0.05 13.38
C SER A 24 -20.29 -0.54 12.24
N GLY A 25 -18.97 -0.68 12.45
CA GLY A 25 -18.02 -1.18 11.46
C GLY A 25 -16.92 -0.20 11.01
N VAL A 26 -16.90 1.05 11.49
CA VAL A 26 -15.79 1.98 11.22
C VAL A 26 -15.16 2.47 12.53
N GLU A 27 -13.86 2.28 12.67
CA GLU A 27 -13.06 2.78 13.78
C GLU A 27 -11.97 3.71 13.26
N HIS A 28 -11.81 4.87 13.89
CA HIS A 28 -10.78 5.84 13.55
C HIS A 28 -9.61 5.69 14.50
N LEU A 29 -8.44 5.33 13.95
CA LEU A 29 -7.20 5.16 14.71
C LEU A 29 -6.17 6.20 14.27
N GLY A 30 -5.75 7.05 15.21
CA GLY A 30 -4.60 7.93 15.02
C GLY A 30 -3.28 7.17 15.19
N GLY A 31 -2.24 7.57 14.46
CA GLY A 31 -0.91 6.97 14.58
C GLY A 31 0.07 7.40 13.49
N ASP A 32 1.29 6.87 13.57
CA ASP A 32 2.35 7.04 12.56
C ASP A 32 2.55 5.72 11.79
N MET A 33 2.22 5.74 10.50
CA MET A 33 2.34 4.60 9.60
C MET A 33 3.78 4.12 9.37
N PHE A 34 4.78 4.98 9.62
CA PHE A 34 6.19 4.61 9.54
C PHE A 34 6.67 3.83 10.76
N GLU A 35 5.92 3.89 11.87
CA GLU A 35 6.23 3.15 13.09
C GLU A 35 5.33 1.91 13.24
N TYR A 36 4.02 2.05 13.03
CA TYR A 36 3.07 0.95 13.20
C TYR A 36 1.85 1.06 12.27
N VAL A 37 1.45 -0.08 11.72
CA VAL A 37 0.19 -0.23 10.96
C VAL A 37 -0.65 -1.30 11.67
N PRO A 38 -1.92 -1.02 12.04
CA PRO A 38 -2.81 -1.99 12.66
C PRO A 38 -3.03 -3.23 11.78
N LYS A 39 -3.23 -4.39 12.41
CA LYS A 39 -3.52 -5.64 11.70
C LYS A 39 -4.84 -5.54 10.94
N ALA A 40 -4.85 -6.00 9.70
CA ALA A 40 -6.04 -6.02 8.84
C ALA A 40 -5.93 -7.11 7.77
N ASP A 41 -7.07 -7.56 7.23
CA ASP A 41 -7.10 -8.49 6.10
C ASP A 41 -6.71 -7.79 4.78
N ALA A 42 -6.98 -6.49 4.67
CA ALA A 42 -6.57 -5.66 3.55
C ALA A 42 -6.17 -4.25 4.03
N ILE A 43 -5.15 -3.68 3.38
CA ILE A 43 -4.68 -2.32 3.63
C ILE A 43 -4.88 -1.52 2.35
N PHE A 44 -5.69 -0.47 2.44
CA PHE A 44 -5.97 0.43 1.33
C PHE A 44 -5.22 1.76 1.53
N MET A 45 -4.40 2.15 0.55
CA MET A 45 -3.68 3.41 0.53
C MET A 45 -4.00 4.14 -0.78
N LYS A 46 -4.35 5.42 -0.68
CA LYS A 46 -4.68 6.25 -1.83
C LYS A 46 -3.87 7.53 -1.77
N CYS A 47 -3.13 7.83 -2.83
CA CYS A 47 -2.36 9.08 -2.94
C CYS A 47 -1.44 9.29 -1.73
N ILE A 48 -0.67 8.26 -1.37
CA ILE A 48 0.27 8.31 -0.24
C ILE A 48 1.69 8.11 -0.76
N LEU A 49 1.92 7.12 -1.62
CA LEU A 49 3.28 6.72 -2.00
C LEU A 49 4.00 7.77 -2.85
N HIS A 50 3.28 8.59 -3.63
CA HIS A 50 3.92 9.63 -4.44
C HIS A 50 4.47 10.82 -3.65
N ASP A 51 4.09 10.96 -2.38
CA ASP A 51 4.58 12.03 -1.51
C ASP A 51 5.96 11.73 -0.92
N TRP A 52 6.42 10.47 -1.02
CA TRP A 52 7.61 9.99 -0.34
C TRP A 52 8.67 9.48 -1.30
N ASN A 53 9.92 9.49 -0.84
CA ASN A 53 11.02 8.87 -1.58
C ASN A 53 10.97 7.33 -1.47
N ASP A 54 11.73 6.64 -2.32
CA ASP A 54 11.76 5.17 -2.39
C ASP A 54 12.06 4.49 -1.05
N LYS A 55 12.95 5.07 -0.22
CA LYS A 55 13.33 4.46 1.07
C LYS A 55 12.16 4.51 2.06
N ASP A 56 11.46 5.62 2.09
CA ASP A 56 10.31 5.83 2.96
C ASP A 56 9.11 5.01 2.48
N CYS A 57 8.86 4.96 1.17
CA CYS A 57 7.89 4.05 0.55
C CYS A 57 8.16 2.59 0.92
N LEU A 58 9.42 2.16 0.87
CA LEU A 58 9.79 0.80 1.24
C LEU A 58 9.58 0.53 2.74
N LYS A 59 9.89 1.50 3.62
CA LYS A 59 9.63 1.39 5.07
C LYS A 59 8.13 1.20 5.33
N LEU A 60 7.30 2.05 4.73
CA LEU A 60 5.84 2.01 4.84
C LEU A 60 5.28 0.67 4.33
N LEU A 61 5.62 0.26 3.11
CA LEU A 61 5.12 -0.98 2.52
C LEU A 61 5.52 -2.22 3.33
N LYS A 62 6.72 -2.23 3.95
CA LYS A 62 7.15 -3.30 4.86
C LYS A 62 6.30 -3.35 6.13
N ASN A 63 5.92 -2.21 6.69
CA ASN A 63 5.04 -2.17 7.86
C ASN A 63 3.64 -2.68 7.50
N CYS A 64 3.10 -2.27 6.34
CA CYS A 64 1.84 -2.82 5.83
C CYS A 64 1.92 -4.34 5.69
N TRP A 65 2.98 -4.86 5.06
CA TRP A 65 3.16 -6.31 4.88
C TRP A 65 3.18 -7.08 6.21
N LYS A 66 3.83 -6.55 7.25
CA LYS A 66 3.85 -7.16 8.59
C LYS A 66 2.48 -7.19 9.28
N ALA A 67 1.58 -6.28 8.91
CA ALA A 67 0.26 -6.17 9.50
C ALA A 67 -0.77 -7.11 8.84
N LEU A 68 -0.42 -7.74 7.71
CA LEU A 68 -1.30 -8.65 6.98
C LEU A 68 -1.18 -10.11 7.46
N PRO A 69 -2.28 -10.89 7.39
CA PRO A 69 -2.23 -12.35 7.46
C PRO A 69 -1.69 -12.97 6.16
N ASN A 70 -1.47 -14.29 6.13
CA ASN A 70 -0.88 -15.01 4.99
C ASN A 70 -1.60 -14.82 3.63
N LEU A 71 -2.89 -14.44 3.64
CA LEU A 71 -3.69 -14.19 2.44
C LEU A 71 -4.16 -12.72 2.35
N GLY A 72 -3.51 -11.82 3.09
CA GLY A 72 -3.86 -10.41 3.09
C GLY A 72 -3.38 -9.66 1.83
N MET A 73 -3.92 -8.47 1.61
CA MET A 73 -3.63 -7.66 0.42
C MET A 73 -3.30 -6.20 0.78
N VAL A 74 -2.31 -5.63 0.09
CA VAL A 74 -2.12 -4.18 0.02
C VAL A 74 -2.67 -3.67 -1.31
N ILE A 75 -3.57 -2.69 -1.25
CA ILE A 75 -4.17 -2.03 -2.42
C ILE A 75 -3.68 -0.58 -2.42
N ALA A 76 -2.84 -0.23 -3.40
CA ALA A 76 -2.34 1.12 -3.59
C ALA A 76 -3.00 1.76 -4.80
N VAL A 77 -3.57 2.95 -4.62
CA VAL A 77 -4.16 3.77 -5.68
C VAL A 77 -3.33 5.02 -5.86
N GLU A 78 -2.56 5.07 -6.95
CA GLU A 78 -1.61 6.14 -7.23
C GLU A 78 -1.84 6.76 -8.62
N SER A 79 -1.50 8.05 -8.74
CA SER A 79 -1.40 8.69 -10.04
C SER A 79 -0.04 8.40 -10.64
N ILE A 80 -0.02 7.79 -11.83
CA ILE A 80 1.22 7.49 -12.53
C ILE A 80 1.44 8.59 -13.57
N LEU A 81 2.51 9.37 -13.41
CA LEU A 81 2.87 10.40 -14.40
C LEU A 81 3.42 9.73 -15.66
N LEU A 82 2.64 9.77 -16.73
CA LEU A 82 3.01 9.18 -18.02
C LEU A 82 3.86 10.16 -18.86
N ILE A 83 5.07 10.53 -18.39
CA ILE A 83 5.96 11.45 -19.13
C ILE A 83 7.34 10.86 -19.46
N LEU A 84 7.73 9.66 -19.01
CA LEU A 84 9.00 9.05 -19.44
C LEU A 84 8.87 7.58 -19.89
N SER A 85 8.95 7.40 -21.22
CA SER A 85 9.35 6.20 -21.96
C SER A 85 8.51 4.92 -21.77
N LEU A 86 7.53 4.75 -22.66
CA LEU A 86 6.86 3.48 -22.99
C LEU A 86 7.81 2.33 -23.41
N LYS A 87 9.13 2.53 -23.47
CA LYS A 87 10.10 1.49 -23.86
C LYS A 87 10.82 0.82 -22.68
N SER A 88 10.84 1.41 -21.48
CA SER A 88 11.60 0.86 -20.34
C SER A 88 10.72 0.17 -19.30
N TYR A 89 9.55 0.74 -18.97
CA TYR A 89 8.66 0.21 -17.93
C TYR A 89 7.94 -1.09 -18.30
N GLY A 90 7.59 -1.28 -19.58
CA GLY A 90 6.93 -2.51 -20.04
C GLY A 90 7.78 -3.76 -19.78
N ASN A 91 9.10 -3.64 -19.96
CA ASN A 91 10.04 -4.74 -19.74
C ASN A 91 10.21 -5.07 -18.26
N MET A 92 10.16 -4.06 -17.38
CA MET A 92 10.30 -4.28 -15.94
C MET A 92 9.08 -4.96 -15.34
N ILE A 93 7.86 -4.48 -15.66
CA ILE A 93 6.63 -5.11 -15.18
C ILE A 93 6.47 -6.52 -15.76
N TRP A 94 6.77 -6.71 -17.04
CA TRP A 94 6.77 -8.03 -17.68
C TRP A 94 7.78 -8.99 -17.03
N SER A 95 8.99 -8.51 -16.72
CA SER A 95 10.00 -9.31 -16.03
C SER A 95 9.58 -9.69 -14.61
N CYS A 96 9.03 -8.76 -13.83
CA CYS A 96 8.54 -9.06 -12.48
C CYS A 96 7.38 -10.06 -12.50
N TYR A 97 6.44 -9.93 -13.44
CA TYR A 97 5.32 -10.86 -13.59
C TYR A 97 5.79 -12.27 -14.00
N HIS A 98 6.71 -12.37 -14.97
CA HIS A 98 7.27 -13.66 -15.37
C HIS A 98 8.06 -14.33 -14.26
N ASN A 99 8.91 -13.60 -13.53
CA ASN A 99 9.69 -14.17 -12.43
C ASN A 99 8.79 -14.67 -11.30
N ALA A 100 7.75 -13.91 -10.94
CA ALA A 100 6.77 -14.33 -9.92
C ALA A 100 5.98 -15.59 -10.33
N LEU A 101 5.75 -15.80 -11.63
CA LEU A 101 5.12 -17.03 -12.13
C LEU A 101 6.06 -18.24 -12.08
N GLU A 102 7.34 -18.06 -12.38
CA GLU A 102 8.34 -19.14 -12.28
C GLU A 102 8.57 -19.55 -10.81
N GLU A 103 8.69 -18.60 -9.88
CA GLU A 103 8.83 -18.90 -8.45
C GLU A 103 7.60 -19.64 -7.89
N LYS A 104 6.40 -19.31 -8.39
CA LYS A 104 5.18 -20.06 -8.05
C LYS A 104 5.22 -21.50 -8.56
N LYS A 105 5.73 -21.74 -9.78
CA LYS A 105 5.86 -23.09 -10.34
C LYS A 105 6.82 -23.94 -9.51
N GLU A 106 7.96 -23.40 -9.09
CA GLU A 106 8.94 -24.10 -8.25
C GLU A 106 8.36 -24.48 -6.89
N HIS A 107 7.64 -23.55 -6.23
CA HIS A 107 6.98 -23.85 -4.95
C HIS A 107 5.88 -24.91 -5.09
N THR A 108 5.11 -24.89 -6.17
CA THR A 108 4.06 -25.91 -6.40
C THR A 108 4.62 -27.27 -6.79
N ASN A 109 5.80 -27.33 -7.42
CA ASN A 109 6.47 -28.58 -7.80
C ASN A 109 7.26 -29.19 -6.64
N SER A 110 7.79 -28.39 -5.71
CA SER A 110 8.44 -28.86 -4.49
C SER A 110 7.47 -29.37 -3.42
N SER A 111 6.18 -29.08 -3.54
CA SER A 111 5.12 -29.50 -2.60
C SER A 111 4.35 -30.74 -3.02
N LYS A 112 4.74 -31.42 -4.12
CA LYS A 112 4.21 -32.75 -4.48
C LYS A 112 5.09 -33.83 -3.84
N PRO A 113 4.53 -34.79 -3.08
CA PRO A 113 5.28 -35.94 -2.56
C PRO A 113 5.77 -36.88 -3.67
#